data_AF-A0A535F595-F1
#
_entry.id   AF-A0A535F595-F1
#
_cell.length_a   1.000
_cell.length_b   1.000
_cell.length_c   1.000
_cell.angle_alpha   90.00
_cell.angle_beta   90.00
_cell.angle_gamma   90.00
#
_symmetry.space_group_name_H-M   'P 1'
#
loop_
_entity.id
_entity.type
_entity.pdbx_description
1 polymer ?
#
loop_
_entity_poly.entity_id
_entity_poly.type
_entity_poly.pdbx_seq_one_letter_code
_entity_poly.pdbx_strand_id
1 'polypeptide(L)'
;TPPYRRIDRYCELLKAIDDRKDLYVPNSPLQLTSRECHEVLRMLNGDMYLIHHVCRYVLLRLDAKLSEGTATYDYQTISIEHVLPQRPAPDSKWAKSFPSKEMREKYVHRLGNLVLLSRGKNIRAENIDFDLKKRQYFTTDGGISPFVLTSQVLQHREWTPAIIEQRQNE
;
A
#
# COMPACT_ATOMS: atom_id res chain seq x y z
N THR A 1 -1.68 -7.95 16.31
CA THR A 1 -2.69 -8.80 16.99
C THR A 1 -2.14 -9.19 18.34
N PRO A 2 -2.91 -9.12 19.43
CA PRO A 2 -2.44 -9.67 20.70
C PRO A 2 -2.04 -11.13 20.51
N PRO A 3 -0.93 -11.60 21.10
CA PRO A 3 -0.37 -12.93 20.83
C PRO A 3 -1.37 -14.07 21.08
N TYR A 4 -2.33 -13.88 21.99
CA TYR A 4 -3.37 -14.87 22.31
C TYR A 4 -4.31 -15.17 21.12
N ARG A 5 -4.82 -14.15 20.41
CA ARG A 5 -5.85 -14.36 19.35
C ARG A 5 -5.38 -15.24 18.20
N ARG A 6 -4.09 -15.17 17.81
CA ARG A 6 -3.55 -16.00 16.73
C ARG A 6 -3.47 -17.46 17.15
N ILE A 7 -3.02 -17.70 18.38
CA ILE A 7 -2.88 -19.04 18.94
C ILE A 7 -4.27 -19.66 19.11
N ASP A 8 -5.25 -18.90 19.62
CA ASP A 8 -6.62 -19.36 19.78
C ASP A 8 -7.24 -19.81 18.45
N ARG A 9 -7.17 -18.97 17.41
CA ARG A 9 -7.67 -19.34 16.07
C ARG A 9 -6.91 -20.53 15.47
N TYR A 10 -5.61 -20.62 15.71
CA TYR A 10 -4.83 -21.78 15.25
C TYR A 10 -5.30 -23.08 15.91
N CYS A 11 -5.55 -23.06 17.22
CA CYS A 11 -6.12 -24.19 17.96
C CYS A 11 -7.53 -24.57 17.46
N GLU A 12 -8.39 -23.58 17.18
CA GLU A 12 -9.71 -23.82 16.59
C GLU A 12 -9.62 -24.46 15.21
N LEU A 13 -8.67 -24.01 14.38
CA LEU A 13 -8.43 -24.55 13.05
C LEU A 13 -7.95 -26.01 13.11
N LEU A 14 -7.02 -26.34 14.00
CA LEU A 14 -6.56 -27.72 14.19
C LEU A 14 -7.71 -28.66 14.59
N LYS A 15 -8.55 -28.24 15.56
CA LYS A 15 -9.73 -29.01 15.96
C LYS A 15 -10.69 -29.23 14.79
N ALA A 16 -10.92 -28.20 13.97
CA ALA A 16 -11.78 -28.33 12.80
C ALA A 16 -11.22 -29.30 11.75
N ILE A 17 -9.90 -29.34 11.57
CA ILE A 17 -9.21 -30.32 10.71
C ILE A 17 -9.36 -31.74 11.27
N ASP A 18 -9.11 -31.94 12.57
CA ASP A 18 -9.22 -33.25 13.23
C ASP A 18 -10.65 -33.80 13.15
N ASP A 19 -11.64 -32.93 13.33
CA ASP A 19 -13.06 -33.25 13.19
C ASP A 19 -13.52 -33.45 11.73
N ARG A 20 -12.61 -33.28 10.74
CA ARG A 20 -12.90 -33.32 9.29
C ARG A 20 -14.02 -32.37 8.87
N LYS A 21 -14.11 -31.21 9.51
CA LYS A 21 -15.08 -30.16 9.14
C LYS A 21 -14.62 -29.48 7.84
N ASP A 22 -15.58 -29.07 7.03
CA ASP A 22 -15.30 -28.23 5.87
C ASP A 22 -14.83 -26.84 6.35
N LEU A 23 -13.63 -26.44 5.94
CA LEU A 23 -13.03 -25.16 6.34
C LEU A 23 -13.45 -23.99 5.44
N TYR A 24 -14.11 -24.26 4.32
CA TYR A 24 -14.51 -23.24 3.35
C TYR A 24 -15.93 -22.72 3.59
N VAL A 25 -16.66 -23.29 4.54
CA VAL A 25 -17.96 -22.75 4.96
C VAL A 25 -17.78 -21.40 5.69
N PRO A 26 -18.74 -20.45 5.56
CA PRO A 26 -18.57 -19.08 6.08
C PRO A 26 -18.25 -18.96 7.57
N ASN A 27 -18.68 -19.93 8.39
CA ASN A 27 -18.50 -19.91 9.84
C ASN A 27 -17.29 -20.73 10.33
N SER A 28 -16.45 -21.21 9.41
CA SER A 28 -15.24 -21.95 9.74
C SER A 28 -14.18 -21.04 10.39
N PRO A 29 -13.34 -21.56 11.30
CA PRO A 29 -12.22 -20.81 11.87
C PRO A 29 -11.17 -20.35 10.84
N LEU A 30 -11.19 -20.90 9.61
CA LEU A 30 -10.37 -20.43 8.50
C LEU A 30 -10.87 -19.11 7.90
N GLN A 31 -12.18 -18.86 7.95
CA GLN A 31 -12.79 -17.67 7.36
C GLN A 31 -12.68 -16.47 8.29
N LEU A 32 -12.64 -15.27 7.71
CA LEU A 32 -12.73 -14.04 8.47
C LEU A 32 -14.18 -13.81 8.89
N THR A 33 -14.38 -13.44 10.16
CA THR A 33 -15.69 -13.03 10.65
C THR A 33 -16.06 -11.64 10.09
N SER A 34 -17.35 -11.31 10.04
CA SER A 34 -17.80 -9.98 9.63
C SER A 34 -17.13 -8.87 10.44
N ARG A 35 -16.92 -9.07 11.75
CA ARG A 35 -16.21 -8.11 12.59
C ARG A 35 -14.77 -7.89 12.13
N GLU A 36 -14.04 -8.98 11.84
CA GLU A 36 -12.66 -8.90 11.37
C GLU A 36 -12.57 -8.23 10.00
N CYS A 37 -13.50 -8.53 9.09
CA CYS A 37 -13.61 -7.84 7.81
C CYS A 37 -13.80 -6.32 8.01
N HIS A 38 -14.71 -5.90 8.90
CA HIS A 38 -14.89 -4.47 9.20
C HIS A 38 -13.65 -3.83 9.84
N GLU A 39 -12.97 -4.53 10.75
CA GLU A 39 -11.73 -4.05 11.38
C GLU A 39 -10.61 -3.89 10.34
N VAL A 40 -10.44 -4.86 9.44
CA VAL A 40 -9.46 -4.80 8.34
C VAL A 40 -9.80 -3.66 7.38
N LEU A 41 -11.05 -3.52 6.95
CA LEU A 41 -11.47 -2.43 6.06
C LEU A 41 -11.25 -1.05 6.69
N ARG A 42 -11.49 -0.92 8.00
CA ARG A 42 -11.19 0.33 8.73
C ARG A 42 -9.70 0.63 8.72
N MET A 43 -8.85 -0.37 8.95
CA MET A 43 -7.40 -0.22 8.92
C MET A 43 -6.90 0.18 7.51
N LEU A 44 -7.36 -0.52 6.47
CA LEU A 44 -6.99 -0.24 5.08
C LEU A 44 -7.35 1.18 4.63
N ASN A 45 -8.42 1.76 5.20
CA ASN A 45 -8.86 3.12 4.92
C ASN A 45 -8.12 4.22 5.72
N GLY A 46 -7.31 3.86 6.71
CA GLY A 46 -6.56 4.78 7.55
C GLY A 46 -5.10 4.99 7.10
N ASP A 47 -4.25 5.36 8.05
CA ASP A 47 -2.82 5.65 7.85
C ASP A 47 -1.98 4.37 7.77
N MET A 48 -2.18 3.62 6.68
CA MET A 48 -1.57 2.31 6.48
C MET A 48 -0.04 2.34 6.56
N TYR A 49 0.61 3.40 6.10
CA TYR A 49 2.08 3.51 6.18
C TYR A 49 2.62 3.39 7.62
N LEU A 50 1.87 3.87 8.62
CA LEU A 50 2.28 3.81 10.03
C LEU A 50 2.35 2.36 10.54
N ILE A 51 1.69 1.42 9.85
CA ILE A 51 1.77 -0.02 10.09
C ILE A 51 2.70 -0.66 9.05
N HIS A 52 3.92 -0.11 8.95
CA HIS A 52 4.85 -0.29 7.83
C HIS A 52 5.00 -1.73 7.30
N HIS A 53 5.14 -2.72 8.20
CA HIS A 53 5.27 -4.13 7.80
C HIS A 53 4.00 -4.67 7.13
N VAL A 54 2.81 -4.37 7.67
CA VAL A 54 1.53 -4.75 7.06
C VAL A 54 1.33 -4.02 5.74
N CYS A 55 1.59 -2.71 5.72
CA CYS A 55 1.46 -1.87 4.51
C CYS A 55 2.21 -2.45 3.33
N ARG A 56 3.46 -2.87 3.55
CA ARG A 56 4.29 -3.48 2.52
C ARG A 56 3.65 -4.74 1.94
N TYR A 57 3.16 -5.65 2.78
CA TYR A 57 2.50 -6.88 2.31
C TYR A 57 1.20 -6.60 1.58
N VAL A 58 0.42 -5.62 2.03
CA VAL A 58 -0.80 -5.19 1.34
C VAL A 58 -0.47 -4.67 -0.06
N LEU A 59 0.50 -3.77 -0.19
CA LEU A 59 0.91 -3.23 -1.49
C LEU A 59 1.45 -4.32 -2.44
N LEU A 60 2.25 -5.26 -1.92
CA LEU A 60 2.74 -6.41 -2.71
C LEU A 60 1.59 -7.31 -3.19
N ARG A 61 0.56 -7.54 -2.36
CA ARG A 61 -0.61 -8.33 -2.73
C ARG A 61 -1.49 -7.60 -3.74
N LEU A 62 -1.64 -6.28 -3.61
CA LEU A 62 -2.33 -5.44 -4.60
C LEU A 62 -1.60 -5.48 -5.94
N ASP A 63 -0.28 -5.28 -5.96
CA ASP A 63 0.52 -5.31 -7.19
C ASP A 63 0.50 -6.69 -7.86
N ALA A 64 0.59 -7.77 -7.07
CA ALA A 64 0.42 -9.14 -7.56
C ALA A 64 -0.98 -9.39 -8.15
N LYS A 65 -2.03 -8.81 -7.55
CA LYS A 65 -3.39 -8.92 -8.08
C LYS A 65 -3.55 -8.16 -9.40
N LEU A 66 -2.95 -6.98 -9.52
CA LEU A 66 -2.98 -6.15 -10.73
C LEU A 66 -2.14 -6.71 -11.87
N SER A 67 -1.06 -7.43 -11.56
CA SER A 67 -0.19 -8.12 -12.53
C SER A 67 -0.66 -9.53 -12.89
N GLU A 68 -1.88 -9.93 -12.47
CA GLU A 68 -2.40 -11.28 -12.64
C GLU A 68 -1.48 -12.40 -12.11
N GLY A 69 -0.66 -12.07 -11.10
CA GLY A 69 0.30 -12.99 -10.49
C GLY A 69 1.57 -13.25 -11.31
N THR A 70 1.76 -12.57 -12.44
CA THR A 70 2.93 -12.76 -13.32
C THR A 70 4.18 -12.02 -12.86
N ALA A 71 4.05 -11.10 -11.91
CA ALA A 71 5.17 -10.29 -11.43
C ALA A 71 6.16 -11.11 -10.57
N THR A 72 7.44 -11.02 -10.94
CA THR A 72 8.56 -11.52 -10.13
C THR A 72 9.19 -10.36 -9.37
N TYR A 73 9.33 -10.53 -8.05
CA TYR A 73 9.81 -9.47 -7.17
C TYR A 73 11.13 -9.85 -6.51
N ASP A 74 12.15 -9.00 -6.64
CA ASP A 74 13.29 -9.04 -5.72
C ASP A 74 12.93 -8.31 -4.43
N TYR A 75 12.43 -9.08 -3.46
CA TYR A 75 11.96 -8.53 -2.18
C TYR A 75 13.04 -7.80 -1.39
N GLN A 76 14.34 -8.06 -1.58
CA GLN A 76 15.37 -7.42 -0.75
C GLN A 76 15.52 -5.92 -1.05
N THR A 77 15.16 -5.50 -2.26
CA THR A 77 15.40 -4.14 -2.74
C THR A 77 14.15 -3.26 -2.78
N ILE A 78 12.97 -3.80 -2.45
CA ILE A 78 11.70 -3.06 -2.48
C ILE A 78 11.58 -2.13 -1.27
N SER A 79 10.99 -0.98 -1.50
CA SER A 79 10.64 0.03 -0.50
C SER A 79 9.25 0.60 -0.81
N ILE A 80 8.60 1.15 0.21
CA ILE A 80 7.35 1.90 0.04
C ILE A 80 7.72 3.35 -0.29
N GLU A 81 7.21 3.85 -1.39
CA GLU A 81 7.34 5.24 -1.81
C GLU A 81 6.05 6.00 -1.50
N HIS A 82 6.23 7.25 -1.06
CA HIS A 82 5.15 8.21 -0.91
C HIS A 82 5.11 9.12 -2.14
N VAL A 83 4.03 9.09 -2.90
CA VAL A 83 3.91 9.96 -4.07
C VAL A 83 3.83 11.43 -3.63
N LEU A 84 2.86 11.78 -2.77
CA LEU A 84 2.90 13.00 -1.93
C LEU A 84 3.93 12.77 -0.81
N PRO A 85 5.04 13.53 -0.76
CA PRO A 85 6.08 13.34 0.25
C PRO A 85 5.59 13.61 1.68
N GLN A 86 6.26 13.01 2.65
CA GLN A 86 6.04 13.32 4.08
C GLN A 86 6.48 14.73 4.46
N ARG A 87 7.53 15.25 3.78
CA ARG A 87 8.10 16.58 4.05
C ARG A 87 8.35 17.30 2.74
N PRO A 88 7.28 17.73 2.02
CA PRO A 88 7.46 18.51 0.80
C PRO A 88 8.12 19.85 1.13
N ALA A 89 8.94 20.37 0.22
CA ALA A 89 9.53 21.70 0.38
C ALA A 89 8.43 22.78 0.41
N PRO A 90 8.56 23.84 1.22
CA PRO A 90 7.53 24.88 1.33
C PRO A 90 7.17 25.57 0.01
N ASP A 91 8.14 25.68 -0.90
CA ASP A 91 8.06 26.28 -2.23
C ASP A 91 7.74 25.28 -3.35
N SER A 92 7.55 24.00 -3.01
CA SER A 92 7.24 22.94 -3.98
C SER A 92 5.82 23.07 -4.55
N LYS A 93 5.59 22.42 -5.70
CA LYS A 93 4.24 22.35 -6.31
C LYS A 93 3.24 21.63 -5.41
N TRP A 94 3.71 20.82 -4.45
CA TRP A 94 2.87 20.17 -3.46
C TRP A 94 2.09 21.16 -2.60
N ALA A 95 2.62 22.36 -2.34
CA ALA A 95 1.90 23.41 -1.61
C ALA A 95 0.68 23.94 -2.36
N LYS A 96 0.61 23.77 -3.70
CA LYS A 96 -0.58 24.13 -4.49
C LYS A 96 -1.68 23.08 -4.38
N SER A 97 -1.32 21.80 -4.51
CA SER A 97 -2.28 20.68 -4.43
C SER A 97 -2.68 20.33 -2.99
N PHE A 98 -1.81 20.59 -2.03
CA PHE A 98 -1.98 20.30 -0.60
C PHE A 98 -1.52 21.50 0.24
N PRO A 99 -2.32 22.58 0.28
CA PRO A 99 -1.92 23.87 0.87
C PRO A 99 -1.77 23.83 2.38
N SER A 100 -2.65 23.11 3.08
CA SER A 100 -2.63 23.05 4.54
C SER A 100 -1.88 21.82 5.05
N LYS A 101 -1.33 21.93 6.27
CA LYS A 101 -0.64 20.82 6.93
C LYS A 101 -1.62 19.70 7.25
N GLU A 102 -2.81 20.04 7.72
CA GLU A 102 -3.88 19.11 8.07
C GLU A 102 -4.32 18.30 6.84
N MET A 103 -4.38 18.93 5.66
CA MET A 103 -4.69 18.23 4.41
C MET A 103 -3.58 17.25 4.05
N ARG A 104 -2.31 17.64 4.16
CA ARG A 104 -1.18 16.72 3.90
C ARG A 104 -1.20 15.53 4.84
N GLU A 105 -1.39 15.76 6.14
CA GLU A 105 -1.46 14.72 7.16
C GLU A 105 -2.61 13.74 6.90
N LYS A 106 -3.76 14.23 6.41
CA LYS A 106 -4.90 13.37 6.03
C LYS A 106 -4.57 12.36 4.92
N TYR A 107 -3.71 12.70 3.96
CA TYR A 107 -3.51 11.88 2.75
C TYR A 107 -2.18 11.16 2.68
N VAL A 108 -1.14 11.68 3.34
CA VAL A 108 0.24 11.23 3.15
C VAL A 108 0.41 9.73 3.43
N HIS A 109 -0.24 9.19 4.46
CA HIS A 109 -0.06 7.80 4.87
C HIS A 109 -1.13 6.83 4.34
N ARG A 110 -2.06 7.31 3.51
CA ARG A 110 -3.17 6.49 2.96
C ARG A 110 -2.67 5.61 1.81
N LEU A 111 -3.25 4.42 1.65
CA LEU A 111 -2.86 3.47 0.58
C LEU A 111 -2.89 4.09 -0.81
N GLY A 112 -3.88 4.93 -1.11
CA GLY A 112 -3.98 5.61 -2.41
C GLY A 112 -2.75 6.47 -2.76
N ASN A 113 -1.98 6.91 -1.76
CA ASN A 113 -0.75 7.69 -1.94
C ASN A 113 0.54 6.85 -1.99
N LEU A 114 0.45 5.55 -1.69
CA LEU A 114 1.61 4.69 -1.52
C LEU A 114 1.82 3.79 -2.73
N VAL A 115 3.08 3.62 -3.12
CA VAL A 115 3.47 2.73 -4.22
C VAL A 115 4.74 1.95 -3.86
N LEU A 116 5.10 1.01 -4.72
CA LEU A 116 6.31 0.21 -4.57
C LEU A 116 7.44 0.75 -5.47
N LEU A 117 8.64 0.87 -4.93
CA LEU A 117 9.83 1.22 -5.68
C LEU A 117 11.04 0.43 -5.20
N SER A 118 12.04 0.28 -6.07
CA SER A 118 13.36 -0.10 -5.60
C SER A 118 13.94 0.99 -4.70
N ARG A 119 14.71 0.60 -3.69
CA ARG A 119 15.31 1.52 -2.71
C ARG A 119 16.11 2.64 -3.37
N GLY A 120 16.88 2.32 -4.42
CA GLY A 120 17.66 3.31 -5.17
C GLY A 120 16.81 4.36 -5.86
N LYS A 121 15.67 3.96 -6.45
CA LYS A 121 14.73 4.90 -7.08
C LYS A 121 14.00 5.76 -6.04
N ASN A 122 13.61 5.16 -4.91
CA ASN A 122 12.94 5.87 -3.82
C ASN A 122 13.82 7.00 -3.26
N ILE A 123 15.10 6.73 -2.99
CA ILE A 123 16.06 7.75 -2.52
C ILE A 123 16.14 8.95 -3.48
N ARG A 124 16.12 8.71 -4.80
CA ARG A 124 16.17 9.78 -5.79
C ARG A 124 14.85 10.57 -5.90
N ALA A 125 13.72 9.95 -5.56
CA ALA A 125 12.39 10.54 -5.68
C ALA A 125 11.95 11.30 -4.41
N GLU A 126 12.33 10.84 -3.23
CA GLU A 126 11.98 11.36 -1.89
C GLU A 126 11.05 12.58 -1.84
N ASN A 127 11.59 13.80 -1.81
CA ASN A 127 10.80 15.02 -1.55
C ASN A 127 10.65 15.93 -2.77
N ILE A 128 11.01 15.45 -3.97
CA ILE A 128 10.95 16.27 -5.19
C ILE A 128 9.51 16.42 -5.70
N ASP A 129 9.30 17.39 -6.58
CA ASP A 129 8.00 17.61 -7.23
C ASP A 129 7.52 16.40 -8.04
N PHE A 130 6.20 16.26 -8.16
CA PHE A 130 5.55 15.14 -8.84
C PHE A 130 6.08 14.88 -10.26
N ASP A 131 6.30 15.92 -11.06
CA ASP A 131 6.82 15.81 -12.43
C ASP A 131 8.24 15.21 -12.47
N LEU A 132 9.04 15.49 -11.45
CA LEU A 132 10.38 14.94 -11.30
C LEU A 132 10.32 13.51 -10.74
N LYS A 133 9.43 13.23 -9.79
CA LYS A 133 9.18 11.86 -9.28
C LYS A 133 8.82 10.90 -10.41
N LYS A 134 7.85 11.28 -11.26
CA LYS A 134 7.46 10.46 -12.43
C LYS A 134 8.65 10.12 -13.32
N ARG A 135 9.56 11.08 -13.52
CA ARG A 135 10.82 10.83 -14.24
C ARG A 135 11.69 9.83 -13.48
N GLN A 136 11.93 9.99 -12.18
CA GLN A 136 12.72 9.02 -11.40
C GLN A 136 12.12 7.61 -11.36
N TYR A 137 10.80 7.46 -11.49
CA TYR A 137 10.15 6.15 -11.60
C TYR A 137 10.55 5.44 -12.90
N PHE A 138 10.86 6.22 -13.95
CA PHE A 138 11.11 5.78 -15.34
C PHE A 138 12.57 5.89 -15.80
N THR A 139 13.37 6.76 -15.20
CA THR A 139 14.70 7.10 -15.69
C THR A 139 15.83 6.50 -14.82
N THR A 140 16.92 6.20 -15.54
CA THR A 140 18.32 5.90 -15.15
C THR A 140 18.65 4.50 -14.62
N ASP A 141 19.45 3.80 -15.43
CA ASP A 141 20.35 2.65 -15.21
C ASP A 141 19.75 1.34 -14.70
N GLY A 142 18.51 1.35 -14.20
CA GLY A 142 17.82 0.18 -13.61
C GLY A 142 16.49 -0.19 -14.26
N GLY A 143 16.18 0.31 -15.45
CA GLY A 143 14.94 0.00 -16.19
C GLY A 143 13.68 0.67 -15.64
N ILE A 144 12.51 0.30 -16.18
CA ILE A 144 11.18 0.79 -15.74
C ILE A 144 10.85 0.23 -14.35
N SER A 145 10.06 0.94 -13.54
CA SER A 145 9.53 0.36 -12.29
C SER A 145 8.73 -0.91 -12.62
N PRO A 146 9.09 -2.10 -12.09
CA PRO A 146 8.39 -3.34 -12.44
C PRO A 146 6.99 -3.44 -11.83
N PHE A 147 6.65 -2.53 -10.92
CA PHE A 147 5.39 -2.52 -10.20
C PHE A 147 4.28 -1.87 -11.03
N VAL A 148 3.19 -2.61 -11.24
CA VAL A 148 2.00 -2.13 -11.96
C VAL A 148 1.34 -0.98 -11.20
N LEU A 149 1.29 -1.07 -9.87
CA LEU A 149 0.75 -0.05 -8.99
C LEU A 149 1.46 1.30 -9.14
N THR A 150 2.78 1.27 -9.37
CA THR A 150 3.59 2.47 -9.61
C THR A 150 3.40 2.99 -11.03
N SER A 151 3.16 2.10 -12.00
CA SER A 151 2.90 2.49 -13.39
C SER A 151 1.58 3.26 -13.55
N GLN A 152 0.57 2.97 -12.72
CA GLN A 152 -0.67 3.73 -12.69
C GLN A 152 -0.46 5.21 -12.33
N VAL A 153 0.51 5.53 -11.45
CA VAL A 153 0.80 6.92 -11.04
C VAL A 153 1.14 7.81 -12.24
N LEU A 154 1.75 7.24 -13.26
CA LEU A 154 2.17 7.97 -14.47
C LEU A 154 1.01 8.43 -15.34
N GLN A 155 -0.13 7.76 -15.22
CA GLN A 155 -1.34 8.08 -15.98
C GLN A 155 -1.90 9.44 -15.53
N HIS A 156 -1.48 9.90 -14.34
CA HIS A 156 -1.90 11.18 -13.79
C HIS A 156 -0.91 12.30 -14.15
N ARG A 157 -1.45 13.41 -14.64
CA ARG A 157 -0.67 14.63 -14.93
C ARG A 157 -0.24 15.34 -13.66
N GLU A 158 -1.14 15.40 -12.69
CA GLU A 158 -0.97 16.01 -11.37
C GLU A 158 -1.26 14.98 -10.28
N TRP A 159 -0.94 15.33 -9.04
CA TRP A 159 -1.26 14.49 -7.88
C TRP A 159 -2.02 15.35 -6.87
N THR A 160 -3.24 14.93 -6.54
CA THR A 160 -4.21 15.73 -5.80
C THR A 160 -4.96 14.86 -4.79
N PRO A 161 -5.64 15.45 -3.79
CA PRO A 161 -6.52 14.73 -2.90
C PRO A 161 -7.51 13.80 -3.61
N ALA A 162 -8.14 14.28 -4.69
CA ALA A 162 -9.14 13.52 -5.44
C ALA A 162 -8.55 12.25 -6.07
N ILE A 163 -7.31 12.32 -6.59
CA ILE A 163 -6.63 11.14 -7.16
C ILE A 163 -6.27 10.14 -6.06
N ILE A 164 -5.81 10.61 -4.90
CA ILE A 164 -5.52 9.73 -3.76
C ILE A 164 -6.81 9.04 -3.27
N GLU A 165 -7.93 9.78 -3.19
CA GLU A 165 -9.22 9.22 -2.82
C GLU A 165 -9.77 8.23 -3.84
N GLN A 166 -9.62 8.52 -5.15
CA GLN A 166 -9.99 7.57 -6.20
C GLN A 166 -9.22 6.26 -6.02
N ARG A 167 -7.89 6.32 -5.97
CA ARG A 167 -7.02 5.14 -5.81
C ARG A 167 -7.25 4.39 -4.50
N GLN A 168 -7.72 5.06 -3.46
CA GLN A 168 -8.03 4.44 -2.18
C GLN A 168 -9.30 3.57 -2.24
N ASN A 169 -10.20 3.85 -3.19
CA ASN A 169 -11.50 3.19 -3.34
C ASN A 169 -11.55 2.19 -4.51
N GLU A 170 -10.47 2.10 -5.30
CA GLU A 170 -10.28 1.08 -6.36
C GLU A 170 -10.00 -0.32 -5.77
#